data_AF-B6K3A9-F1
#
_entry.id   AF-B6K3A9-F1
#
_cell.length_a   1.000
_cell.length_b   1.000
_cell.length_c   1.000
_cell.angle_alpha   90.00
_cell.angle_beta   90.00
_cell.angle_gamma   90.00
#
_symmetry.space_group_name_H-M   'P 1'
#
loop_
_entity.id
_entity.type
_entity.pdbx_description
1 polymer ?
#
loop_
_entity_poly.entity_id
_entity_poly.type
_entity_poly.pdbx_seq_one_letter_code
_entity_poly.pdbx_strand_id
1 'polypeptide(L)'
;MGHESVDSRSFSQLSGRLDNFLFQRGFEQGYCSDITVLAFGNAYALHKIILDQSPFFSAMFEGDWLESKCSAIDLHFDEDEMITLEGFLCCLKYLYSRIDLPTTFSELYTVIATACYLGLDDLVLQCVQELLRLTHSLSDMASHLDFAVNAGKDYGPTTQLLIEVSKVMLCREGSDAPLEVWVRFPILITASVLSADAFFVTDEWTRYCITRELFAFYEHTEGAGCLRSVLAYGVHYMHLTFAQRLKVMQDRDSDGHPLVPAHVLYRSHWLSDELQHIITHNDEHSPSLNLCINAAVDNEEQTEVSQKSPLPQPSMSDIYYDVPQHDDTAISELSFPNYNIPFHIGEHAVYDDARQGDIFRPSKHCSKFPPFRFSVEFHDIDLLRMNKRVYSQTVYYAGSYWNVYIEKVRSKKNSKLRQLGVYLHRASEHATMRMLNGSDSRYADTQSTRVSSYSSQTQDSLDSFTQNSQDETERSVMNSSPAEIDSPTVYLDNRHIVMSYFSVYSPASEGNIGMSYFVASADTFENGQSWGWKSSTLYNQNELSRSIKFVIVLGLV
;
A
#
# COMPACT_ATOMS: atom_id res chain seq x y z
N MET A 1 -45.43 -1.95 -38.25
CA MET A 1 -44.96 -3.03 -37.37
C MET A 1 -44.44 -2.37 -36.11
N GLY A 2 -45.24 -2.38 -35.05
CA GLY A 2 -44.88 -1.79 -33.76
C GLY A 2 -43.98 -2.74 -33.01
N HIS A 3 -42.82 -2.26 -32.56
CA HIS A 3 -42.02 -2.93 -31.55
C HIS A 3 -42.73 -2.69 -30.21
N GLU A 4 -43.42 -3.70 -29.70
CA GLU A 4 -43.89 -3.73 -28.31
C GLU A 4 -42.67 -3.72 -27.39
N SER A 5 -42.54 -2.66 -26.59
CA SER A 5 -41.65 -2.64 -25.44
C SER A 5 -42.21 -3.63 -24.41
N VAL A 6 -41.66 -4.83 -24.41
CA VAL A 6 -41.97 -5.86 -23.42
C VAL A 6 -41.71 -5.29 -22.02
N ASP A 7 -42.76 -5.28 -21.21
CA ASP A 7 -42.86 -4.57 -19.94
C ASP A 7 -41.96 -5.22 -18.86
N SER A 8 -40.77 -4.66 -18.62
CA SER A 8 -39.77 -5.20 -17.69
C SER A 8 -40.28 -5.45 -16.26
N ARG A 9 -41.31 -4.71 -15.85
CA ARG A 9 -42.00 -4.87 -14.55
C ARG A 9 -42.81 -6.17 -14.43
N SER A 10 -43.33 -6.68 -15.54
CA SER A 10 -44.11 -7.93 -15.55
C SER A 10 -43.19 -9.16 -15.37
N PHE A 11 -42.00 -9.13 -15.96
CA PHE A 11 -40.98 -10.18 -15.83
C PHE A 11 -40.41 -10.26 -14.42
N SER A 12 -40.11 -9.12 -13.78
CA SER A 12 -39.63 -9.09 -12.41
C SER A 12 -40.65 -9.66 -11.41
N GLN A 13 -41.95 -9.42 -11.63
CA GLN A 13 -43.02 -9.96 -10.78
C GLN A 13 -43.23 -11.46 -10.99
N LEU A 14 -43.10 -11.95 -12.23
CA LEU A 14 -43.17 -13.39 -12.52
C LEU A 14 -41.98 -14.15 -11.93
N SER A 15 -40.77 -13.60 -12.05
CA SER A 15 -39.55 -14.18 -11.48
C SER A 15 -39.71 -14.36 -9.97
N GLY A 16 -40.03 -13.28 -9.25
CA GLY A 16 -40.19 -13.35 -7.79
C GLY A 16 -41.28 -14.31 -7.33
N ARG A 17 -42.31 -14.61 -8.16
CA ARG A 17 -43.32 -15.62 -7.83
C ARG A 17 -42.79 -17.04 -7.97
N LEU A 18 -41.98 -17.32 -9.00
CA LEU A 18 -41.35 -18.62 -9.18
C LEU A 18 -40.29 -18.87 -8.10
N ASP A 19 -39.46 -17.88 -7.81
CA ASP A 19 -38.39 -17.96 -6.80
C ASP A 19 -38.96 -18.32 -5.42
N ASN A 20 -40.02 -17.60 -5.00
CA ASN A 20 -40.74 -17.90 -3.77
C ASN A 20 -41.35 -19.31 -3.75
N PHE A 21 -41.84 -19.79 -4.90
CA PHE A 21 -42.42 -21.12 -5.00
C PHE A 21 -41.35 -22.21 -4.92
N LEU A 22 -40.23 -22.06 -5.63
CA LEU A 22 -39.08 -22.96 -5.57
C LEU A 22 -38.55 -23.04 -4.14
N PHE A 23 -38.44 -21.91 -3.46
CA PHE A 23 -38.03 -21.86 -2.07
C PHE A 23 -39.02 -22.59 -1.13
N GLN A 24 -40.29 -22.18 -1.10
CA GLN A 24 -41.26 -22.73 -0.12
C GLN A 24 -41.68 -24.17 -0.42
N ARG A 25 -41.94 -24.51 -1.69
CA ARG A 25 -42.45 -25.83 -2.08
C ARG A 25 -41.33 -26.80 -2.42
N GLY A 26 -40.30 -26.31 -3.10
CA GLY A 26 -39.12 -27.10 -3.44
C GLY A 26 -38.22 -27.32 -2.24
N PHE A 27 -37.58 -26.25 -1.73
CA PHE A 27 -36.57 -26.38 -0.66
C PHE A 27 -37.17 -26.75 0.70
N GLU A 28 -38.13 -25.99 1.23
CA GLU A 28 -38.64 -26.22 2.60
C GLU A 28 -39.48 -27.50 2.73
N GLN A 29 -40.20 -27.89 1.66
CA GLN A 29 -41.15 -29.01 1.69
C GLN A 29 -40.69 -30.23 0.89
N GLY A 30 -39.63 -30.13 0.08
CA GLY A 30 -39.05 -31.25 -0.68
C GLY A 30 -39.93 -31.77 -1.82
N TYR A 31 -40.94 -31.02 -2.30
CA TYR A 31 -41.84 -31.50 -3.35
C TYR A 31 -41.09 -31.71 -4.66
N CYS A 32 -41.23 -32.91 -5.24
CA CYS A 32 -40.58 -33.33 -6.50
C CYS A 32 -39.05 -33.46 -6.41
N SER A 33 -38.51 -33.61 -5.20
CA SER A 33 -37.10 -33.95 -5.01
C SER A 33 -36.75 -35.26 -5.71
N ASP A 34 -35.59 -35.25 -6.36
CA ASP A 34 -35.02 -36.39 -7.09
C ASP A 34 -33.65 -36.81 -6.52
N ILE A 35 -33.23 -36.16 -5.43
CA ILE A 35 -32.00 -36.46 -4.69
C ILE A 35 -32.12 -36.08 -3.21
N THR A 36 -31.49 -36.88 -2.35
CA THR A 36 -31.30 -36.57 -0.93
C THR A 36 -29.82 -36.25 -0.67
N VAL A 37 -29.51 -35.06 -0.16
CA VAL A 37 -28.16 -34.74 0.32
C VAL A 37 -28.11 -34.95 1.83
N LEU A 38 -27.14 -35.71 2.31
CA LEU A 38 -26.83 -35.90 3.72
C LEU A 38 -25.63 -35.01 4.05
N ALA A 39 -25.77 -34.16 5.06
CA ALA A 39 -24.71 -33.27 5.51
C ALA A 39 -24.97 -32.84 6.95
N PHE A 40 -23.92 -32.69 7.77
CA PHE A 40 -24.05 -32.29 9.19
C PHE A 40 -25.07 -33.13 9.98
N GLY A 41 -25.20 -34.42 9.68
CA GLY A 41 -26.16 -35.34 10.31
C GLY A 41 -27.63 -35.11 9.93
N ASN A 42 -27.92 -34.26 8.94
CA ASN A 42 -29.26 -33.95 8.45
C ASN A 42 -29.46 -34.50 7.03
N ALA A 43 -30.72 -34.75 6.66
CA ALA A 43 -31.11 -35.19 5.32
C ALA A 43 -31.96 -34.11 4.63
N TYR A 44 -31.52 -33.70 3.44
CA TYR A 44 -32.12 -32.62 2.66
C TYR A 44 -32.69 -33.19 1.36
N ALA A 45 -34.01 -33.07 1.17
CA ALA A 45 -34.70 -33.47 -0.05
C ALA A 45 -34.60 -32.35 -1.11
N LEU A 46 -33.72 -32.50 -2.09
CA LEU A 46 -33.30 -31.44 -3.02
C LEU A 46 -33.55 -31.84 -4.49
N HIS A 47 -33.20 -30.95 -5.43
CA HIS A 47 -33.44 -31.13 -6.86
C HIS A 47 -32.14 -31.06 -7.65
N LYS A 48 -31.79 -32.10 -8.41
CA LYS A 48 -30.56 -32.15 -9.22
C LYS A 48 -30.45 -30.94 -10.14
N ILE A 49 -31.53 -30.57 -10.84
CA ILE A 49 -31.56 -29.42 -11.75
C ILE A 49 -31.27 -28.07 -11.07
N ILE A 50 -31.61 -27.94 -9.78
CA ILE A 50 -31.33 -26.71 -9.01
C ILE A 50 -29.89 -26.74 -8.50
N LEU A 51 -29.43 -27.90 -7.99
CA LEU A 51 -28.07 -28.09 -7.51
C LEU A 51 -27.02 -28.00 -8.62
N ASP A 52 -27.35 -28.39 -9.85
CA ASP A 52 -26.48 -28.36 -11.03
C ASP A 52 -25.97 -26.95 -11.38
N GLN A 53 -26.57 -25.89 -10.82
CA GLN A 53 -26.02 -24.52 -10.90
C GLN A 53 -24.67 -24.37 -10.18
N SER A 54 -24.35 -25.27 -9.23
CA SER A 54 -23.07 -25.35 -8.56
C SER A 54 -22.11 -26.22 -9.38
N PRO A 55 -20.92 -25.73 -9.76
CA PRO A 55 -19.91 -26.52 -10.45
C PRO A 55 -19.54 -27.82 -9.72
N PHE A 56 -19.54 -27.80 -8.38
CA PHE A 56 -19.31 -28.98 -7.55
C PHE A 56 -20.36 -30.07 -7.80
N PHE A 57 -21.65 -29.73 -7.74
CA PHE A 57 -22.73 -30.69 -7.98
C PHE A 57 -22.85 -31.08 -9.45
N SER A 58 -22.61 -30.14 -10.38
CA SER A 58 -22.61 -30.43 -11.81
C SER A 58 -21.57 -31.47 -12.19
N ALA A 59 -20.32 -31.29 -11.73
CA ALA A 59 -19.25 -32.28 -11.92
C ALA A 59 -19.59 -33.65 -11.31
N MET A 60 -20.32 -33.66 -10.19
CA MET A 60 -20.77 -34.88 -9.52
C MET A 60 -21.89 -35.61 -10.28
N PHE A 61 -22.78 -34.89 -10.95
CA PHE A 61 -23.92 -35.47 -11.68
C PHE A 61 -23.58 -35.87 -13.12
N GLU A 62 -22.73 -35.12 -13.82
CA GLU A 62 -22.45 -35.32 -15.25
C GLU A 62 -21.36 -36.39 -15.53
N GLY A 63 -20.58 -36.79 -14.52
CA GLY A 63 -19.51 -37.77 -14.69
C GLY A 63 -19.94 -39.25 -14.58
N ASP A 64 -19.03 -40.16 -14.94
CA ASP A 64 -19.18 -41.62 -14.74
C ASP A 64 -19.02 -42.07 -13.27
N TRP A 65 -19.10 -41.13 -12.32
CA TRP A 65 -18.97 -41.38 -10.89
C TRP A 65 -20.15 -42.21 -10.36
N LEU A 66 -19.95 -42.95 -9.26
CA LEU A 66 -20.99 -43.78 -8.66
C LEU A 66 -22.22 -42.94 -8.26
N GLU A 67 -21.96 -41.70 -7.84
CA GLU A 67 -22.88 -40.71 -7.32
C GLU A 67 -23.88 -40.22 -8.39
N SER A 68 -23.50 -40.23 -9.67
CA SER A 68 -24.37 -39.82 -10.80
C SER A 68 -25.69 -40.60 -10.83
N LYS A 69 -25.65 -41.87 -10.42
CA LYS A 69 -26.79 -42.81 -10.39
C LYS A 69 -27.44 -42.92 -9.01
N CYS A 70 -26.87 -42.29 -8.00
CA CYS A 70 -27.41 -42.34 -6.64
C CYS A 70 -28.62 -41.40 -6.49
N SER A 71 -29.55 -41.82 -5.65
CA SER A 71 -30.67 -40.99 -5.16
C SER A 71 -30.35 -40.33 -3.80
N ALA A 72 -29.19 -40.63 -3.23
CA ALA A 72 -28.69 -40.02 -1.99
C ALA A 72 -27.17 -39.82 -2.06
N ILE A 73 -26.68 -38.70 -1.53
CA ILE A 73 -25.26 -38.32 -1.51
C ILE A 73 -24.90 -37.88 -0.09
N ASP A 74 -23.77 -38.35 0.44
CA ASP A 74 -23.27 -37.98 1.76
C ASP A 74 -22.08 -37.04 1.62
N LEU A 75 -22.19 -35.86 2.21
CA LEU A 75 -21.17 -34.80 2.18
C LEU A 75 -20.58 -34.64 3.58
N HIS A 76 -19.25 -34.78 3.66
CA HIS A 76 -18.47 -34.60 4.87
C HIS A 76 -17.55 -33.38 4.70
N PHE A 77 -17.51 -32.53 5.73
CA PHE A 77 -16.77 -31.26 5.73
C PHE A 77 -15.73 -31.19 6.85
N ASP A 78 -15.26 -32.34 7.34
CA ASP A 78 -14.42 -32.44 8.54
C ASP A 78 -13.05 -31.76 8.39
N GLU A 79 -12.63 -31.49 7.15
CA GLU A 79 -11.36 -30.85 6.87
C GLU A 79 -11.38 -29.35 7.14
N ASP A 80 -12.52 -28.67 7.05
CA ASP A 80 -12.63 -27.22 7.15
C ASP A 80 -13.73 -26.80 8.15
N GLU A 81 -13.31 -26.39 9.35
CA GLU A 81 -14.19 -25.94 10.43
C GLU A 81 -15.01 -24.69 10.07
N MET A 82 -14.60 -23.93 9.04
CA MET A 82 -15.35 -22.77 8.57
C MET A 82 -16.57 -23.16 7.74
N ILE A 83 -16.64 -24.39 7.24
CA ILE A 83 -17.83 -24.90 6.55
C ILE A 83 -18.81 -25.40 7.62
N THR A 84 -19.70 -24.52 8.06
CA THR A 84 -20.70 -24.82 9.09
C THR A 84 -22.07 -25.16 8.51
N LEU A 85 -22.96 -25.71 9.35
CA LEU A 85 -24.36 -25.96 9.00
C LEU A 85 -25.06 -24.67 8.51
N GLU A 86 -24.81 -23.54 9.16
CA GLU A 86 -25.40 -22.24 8.83
C GLU A 86 -24.92 -21.76 7.45
N GLY A 87 -23.62 -21.86 7.17
CA GLY A 87 -23.04 -21.52 5.88
C GLY A 87 -23.57 -22.39 4.75
N PHE A 88 -23.64 -23.71 4.99
CA PHE A 88 -24.23 -24.69 4.07
C PHE A 88 -25.70 -24.41 3.76
N LEU A 89 -26.51 -24.17 4.78
CA LEU A 89 -27.92 -23.80 4.60
C LEU A 89 -28.08 -22.49 3.84
N CYS A 90 -27.21 -21.51 4.07
CA CYS A 90 -27.23 -20.26 3.30
C CYS A 90 -26.98 -20.51 1.81
N CYS A 91 -25.97 -21.32 1.48
CA CYS A 91 -25.67 -21.68 0.09
C CYS A 91 -26.81 -22.46 -0.59
N LEU A 92 -27.45 -23.39 0.13
CA LEU A 92 -28.65 -24.07 -0.39
C LEU A 92 -29.81 -23.09 -0.61
N LYS A 93 -30.08 -22.18 0.32
CA LYS A 93 -31.11 -21.14 0.14
C LYS A 93 -30.80 -20.27 -1.07
N TYR A 94 -29.53 -19.92 -1.29
CA TYR A 94 -29.07 -19.16 -2.45
C TYR A 94 -29.36 -19.88 -3.77
N LEU A 95 -29.07 -21.18 -3.88
CA LEU A 95 -29.39 -21.99 -5.06
C LEU A 95 -30.89 -22.03 -5.39
N TYR A 96 -31.74 -21.87 -4.38
CA TYR A 96 -33.20 -21.73 -4.52
C TYR A 96 -33.66 -20.28 -4.58
N SER A 97 -32.80 -19.39 -5.08
CA SER A 97 -33.09 -17.98 -5.38
C SER A 97 -33.46 -17.13 -4.16
N ARG A 98 -33.05 -17.54 -2.95
CA ARG A 98 -33.20 -16.74 -1.73
C ARG A 98 -31.87 -16.09 -1.35
N ILE A 99 -31.82 -14.77 -1.42
CA ILE A 99 -30.63 -13.97 -1.14
C ILE A 99 -30.88 -13.19 0.15
N ASP A 100 -30.42 -13.76 1.27
CA ASP A 100 -30.38 -13.10 2.57
C ASP A 100 -28.91 -13.09 3.02
N LEU A 101 -28.14 -12.08 2.59
CA LEU A 101 -26.72 -12.00 2.94
C LEU A 101 -26.55 -11.78 4.45
N PRO A 102 -25.59 -12.45 5.09
CA PRO A 102 -25.30 -12.22 6.50
C PRO A 102 -24.77 -10.81 6.77
N THR A 103 -24.99 -10.33 7.98
CA THR A 103 -24.56 -8.97 8.40
C THR A 103 -23.44 -8.99 9.42
N THR A 104 -22.93 -10.16 9.79
CA THR A 104 -21.83 -10.33 10.76
C THR A 104 -20.63 -10.98 10.08
N PHE A 105 -19.41 -10.66 10.54
CA PHE A 105 -18.18 -11.23 9.97
C PHE A 105 -18.14 -12.75 10.08
N SER A 106 -18.48 -13.30 11.26
CA SER A 106 -18.45 -14.75 11.48
C SER A 106 -19.37 -15.50 10.53
N GLU A 107 -20.59 -15.00 10.29
CA GLU A 107 -21.52 -15.64 9.34
C GLU A 107 -21.06 -15.46 7.89
N LEU A 108 -20.48 -14.30 7.54
CA LEU A 108 -19.93 -14.08 6.20
C LEU A 108 -18.78 -15.05 5.91
N TYR A 109 -17.88 -15.29 6.87
CA TYR A 109 -16.80 -16.24 6.71
C TYR A 109 -17.29 -17.65 6.41
N THR A 110 -18.31 -18.13 7.15
CA THR A 110 -18.83 -19.49 6.94
C THR A 110 -19.53 -19.63 5.60
N VAL A 111 -20.24 -18.59 5.15
CA VAL A 111 -20.85 -18.57 3.82
C VAL A 111 -19.77 -18.51 2.73
N ILE A 112 -18.72 -17.70 2.88
CA ILE A 112 -17.61 -17.61 1.92
C ILE A 112 -16.92 -18.97 1.78
N ALA A 113 -16.54 -19.61 2.89
CA ALA A 113 -15.88 -20.91 2.87
C ALA A 113 -16.73 -21.98 2.17
N THR A 114 -18.02 -22.05 2.54
CA THR A 114 -18.96 -23.00 1.93
C THR A 114 -19.19 -22.69 0.44
N ALA A 115 -19.36 -21.43 0.08
CA ALA A 115 -19.61 -21.00 -1.30
C ALA A 115 -18.39 -21.28 -2.19
N CYS A 116 -17.17 -21.07 -1.70
CA CYS A 116 -15.93 -21.47 -2.38
C CYS A 116 -15.89 -22.98 -2.60
N TYR A 117 -16.20 -23.79 -1.58
CA TYR A 117 -16.25 -25.25 -1.71
C TYR A 117 -17.26 -25.71 -2.78
N LEU A 118 -18.42 -25.06 -2.85
CA LEU A 118 -19.48 -25.38 -3.81
C LEU A 118 -19.30 -24.69 -5.18
N GLY A 119 -18.25 -23.89 -5.38
CA GLY A 119 -18.01 -23.15 -6.64
C GLY A 119 -19.06 -22.07 -6.95
N LEU A 120 -19.62 -21.42 -5.91
CA LEU A 120 -20.64 -20.38 -6.05
C LEU A 120 -20.01 -18.98 -6.11
N ASP A 121 -19.25 -18.71 -7.16
CA ASP A 121 -18.41 -17.50 -7.29
C ASP A 121 -19.18 -16.18 -7.13
N ASP A 122 -20.42 -16.11 -7.66
CA ASP A 122 -21.28 -14.92 -7.53
C ASP A 122 -21.71 -14.65 -6.09
N LEU A 123 -21.91 -15.69 -5.29
CA LEU A 123 -22.22 -15.57 -3.86
C LEU A 123 -20.96 -15.18 -3.07
N VAL A 124 -19.81 -15.78 -3.40
CA VAL A 124 -18.51 -15.41 -2.81
C VAL A 124 -18.25 -13.92 -3.02
N LEU A 125 -18.41 -13.42 -4.26
CA LEU A 125 -18.21 -12.00 -4.58
C LEU A 125 -19.13 -11.09 -3.77
N GLN A 126 -20.42 -11.43 -3.64
CA GLN A 126 -21.39 -10.67 -2.85
C GLN A 126 -21.02 -10.65 -1.36
N CYS A 127 -20.65 -11.79 -0.78
CA CYS A 127 -20.25 -11.88 0.61
C CYS A 127 -18.95 -11.11 0.88
N VAL A 128 -17.96 -11.18 -0.02
CA VAL A 128 -16.72 -10.42 0.12
C VAL A 128 -16.97 -8.92 0.01
N GLN A 129 -17.83 -8.48 -0.91
CA GLN A 129 -18.22 -7.07 -1.00
C GLN A 129 -18.86 -6.58 0.30
N GLU A 130 -19.76 -7.36 0.89
CA GLU A 130 -20.39 -7.00 2.17
C GLU A 130 -19.38 -7.04 3.33
N LEU A 131 -18.46 -8.02 3.35
CA LEU A 131 -17.38 -8.12 4.33
C LEU A 131 -16.51 -6.86 4.32
N LEU A 132 -16.08 -6.45 3.13
CA LEU A 132 -15.27 -5.27 2.91
C LEU A 132 -16.04 -3.98 3.22
N ARG A 133 -17.34 -3.92 2.92
CA ARG A 133 -18.22 -2.79 3.26
C ARG A 133 -18.34 -2.59 4.79
N LEU A 134 -18.33 -3.68 5.55
CA LEU A 134 -18.40 -3.70 7.01
C LEU A 134 -17.03 -3.48 7.68
N THR A 135 -15.94 -3.47 6.93
CA THR A 135 -14.57 -3.32 7.45
C THR A 135 -14.26 -1.85 7.68
N HIS A 136 -13.94 -1.48 8.92
CA HIS A 136 -13.70 -0.08 9.31
C HIS A 136 -12.35 0.15 9.99
N SER A 137 -11.60 -0.90 10.32
CA SER A 137 -10.31 -0.80 11.00
C SER A 137 -9.31 -1.83 10.52
N LEU A 138 -8.02 -1.58 10.77
CA LEU A 138 -6.95 -2.59 10.62
C LEU A 138 -7.20 -3.85 11.47
N SER A 139 -7.88 -3.72 12.61
CA SER A 139 -8.22 -4.86 13.47
C SER A 139 -9.27 -5.78 12.85
N ASP A 140 -10.25 -5.21 12.14
CA ASP A 140 -11.22 -5.99 11.36
C ASP A 140 -10.50 -6.71 10.24
N MET A 141 -9.65 -5.99 9.50
CA MET A 141 -8.87 -6.55 8.39
C MET A 141 -7.94 -7.68 8.82
N ALA A 142 -7.26 -7.54 9.95
CA ALA A 142 -6.45 -8.62 10.51
C ALA A 142 -7.28 -9.87 10.79
N SER A 143 -8.52 -9.71 11.27
CA SER A 143 -9.44 -10.83 11.52
C SER A 143 -9.88 -11.54 10.22
N HIS A 144 -10.02 -10.80 9.12
CA HIS A 144 -10.31 -11.39 7.81
C HIS A 144 -9.13 -12.21 7.28
N LEU A 145 -7.89 -11.78 7.54
CA LEU A 145 -6.70 -12.57 7.22
C LEU A 145 -6.51 -13.76 8.15
N ASP A 146 -6.92 -13.66 9.43
CA ASP A 146 -6.94 -14.80 10.33
C ASP A 146 -7.82 -15.92 9.73
N PHE A 147 -8.99 -15.56 9.20
CA PHE A 147 -9.89 -16.45 8.45
C PHE A 147 -9.26 -17.00 7.16
N ALA A 148 -8.65 -16.13 6.34
CA ALA A 148 -8.25 -16.49 4.97
C ALA A 148 -6.82 -17.03 4.82
N VAL A 149 -5.97 -16.89 5.83
CA VAL A 149 -4.54 -17.26 5.79
C VAL A 149 -4.17 -18.08 7.02
N ASN A 150 -4.42 -17.57 8.23
CA ASN A 150 -3.92 -18.21 9.45
C ASN A 150 -4.69 -19.49 9.82
N ALA A 151 -5.91 -19.69 9.31
CA ALA A 151 -6.61 -20.96 9.37
C ALA A 151 -5.99 -22.08 8.49
N GLY A 152 -4.93 -21.78 7.73
CA GLY A 152 -4.29 -22.73 6.81
C GLY A 152 -5.17 -23.09 5.61
N LYS A 153 -6.19 -22.27 5.33
CA LYS A 153 -7.14 -22.43 4.23
C LYS A 153 -6.78 -21.46 3.11
N ASP A 154 -6.74 -21.96 1.88
CA ASP A 154 -6.66 -21.11 0.69
C ASP A 154 -8.02 -21.14 -0.01
N TYR A 155 -8.75 -20.02 0.08
CA TYR A 155 -10.02 -19.83 -0.63
C TYR A 155 -9.78 -19.22 -2.02
N GLY A 156 -8.57 -19.37 -2.57
CA GLY A 156 -8.18 -19.00 -3.92
C GLY A 156 -8.21 -17.48 -4.13
N PRO A 157 -8.93 -16.97 -5.15
CA PRO A 157 -8.98 -15.54 -5.46
C PRO A 157 -9.42 -14.66 -4.28
N THR A 158 -10.27 -15.18 -3.39
CA THR A 158 -10.73 -14.44 -2.20
C THR A 158 -9.60 -14.19 -1.21
N THR A 159 -8.77 -15.21 -0.95
CA THR A 159 -7.61 -15.05 -0.06
C THR A 159 -6.63 -14.02 -0.63
N GLN A 160 -6.34 -14.10 -1.92
CA GLN A 160 -5.46 -13.13 -2.60
C GLN A 160 -6.02 -11.70 -2.54
N LEU A 161 -7.33 -11.54 -2.78
CA LEU A 161 -7.98 -10.25 -2.67
C LEU A 161 -7.84 -9.67 -1.25
N LEU A 162 -8.10 -10.45 -0.20
CA LEU A 162 -7.96 -10.00 1.18
C LEU A 162 -6.50 -9.61 1.52
N ILE A 163 -5.52 -10.34 0.99
CA ILE A 163 -4.10 -9.97 1.12
C ILE A 163 -3.83 -8.60 0.49
N GLU A 164 -4.25 -8.38 -0.75
CA GLU A 164 -4.01 -7.09 -1.42
C GLU A 164 -4.73 -5.93 -0.72
N VAL A 165 -5.98 -6.14 -0.30
CA VAL A 165 -6.72 -5.15 0.50
C VAL A 165 -6.00 -4.82 1.81
N SER A 166 -5.46 -5.83 2.51
CA SER A 166 -4.72 -5.62 3.75
C SER A 166 -3.49 -4.74 3.55
N LYS A 167 -2.75 -4.97 2.45
CA LYS A 167 -1.60 -4.14 2.09
C LYS A 167 -2.02 -2.70 1.82
N VAL A 168 -3.17 -2.45 1.16
CA VAL A 168 -3.70 -1.08 0.93
C VAL A 168 -3.98 -0.39 2.26
N MET A 169 -4.71 -1.06 3.14
CA MET A 169 -5.08 -0.47 4.43
C MET A 169 -3.84 -0.20 5.29
N LEU A 170 -2.89 -1.13 5.36
CA LEU A 170 -1.62 -0.94 6.06
C LEU A 170 -0.79 0.19 5.44
N CYS A 171 -0.78 0.34 4.11
CA CYS A 171 -0.14 1.48 3.44
C CYS A 171 -0.76 2.82 3.83
N ARG A 172 -2.05 2.87 4.18
CA ARG A 172 -2.76 4.10 4.55
C ARG A 172 -2.62 4.46 6.04
N GLU A 173 -2.68 3.44 6.89
CA GLU A 173 -2.91 3.61 8.34
C GLU A 173 -1.83 2.98 9.21
N GLY A 174 -0.98 2.14 8.64
CA GLY A 174 0.01 1.36 9.40
C GLY A 174 1.03 2.21 10.15
N SER A 175 1.33 3.43 9.69
CA SER A 175 2.26 4.33 10.41
C SER A 175 1.77 4.74 11.80
N ASP A 176 0.45 4.87 11.96
CA ASP A 176 -0.19 5.29 13.21
C ASP A 176 -0.67 4.06 14.02
N ALA A 177 -0.55 2.85 13.45
CA ALA A 177 -1.03 1.63 14.06
C ALA A 177 -0.08 1.17 15.17
N PRO A 178 -0.60 0.77 16.35
CA PRO A 178 0.24 0.29 17.42
C PRO A 178 0.76 -1.12 17.12
N LEU A 179 1.82 -1.53 17.82
CA LEU A 179 2.49 -2.82 17.59
C LEU A 179 1.50 -4.00 17.68
N GLU A 180 0.54 -3.96 18.61
CA GLU A 180 -0.46 -5.00 18.82
C GLU A 180 -1.37 -5.23 17.60
N VAL A 181 -1.52 -4.23 16.74
CA VAL A 181 -2.26 -4.36 15.47
C VAL A 181 -1.36 -4.98 14.42
N TRP A 182 -0.12 -4.49 14.27
CA TRP A 182 0.82 -5.00 13.28
C TRP A 182 1.12 -6.49 13.46
N VAL A 183 1.26 -6.96 14.71
CA VAL A 183 1.62 -8.36 14.98
C VAL A 183 0.52 -9.36 14.65
N ARG A 184 -0.69 -8.88 14.34
CA ARG A 184 -1.79 -9.71 13.84
C ARG A 184 -1.71 -9.97 12.33
N PHE A 185 -0.89 -9.22 11.60
CA PHE A 185 -0.69 -9.46 10.17
C PHE A 185 0.46 -10.45 9.94
N PRO A 186 0.34 -11.34 8.94
CA PRO A 186 1.45 -12.20 8.52
C PRO A 186 2.73 -11.39 8.27
N ILE A 187 3.87 -11.87 8.79
CA ILE A 187 5.15 -11.16 8.73
C ILE A 187 5.59 -10.82 7.29
N LEU A 188 5.23 -11.65 6.32
CA LEU A 188 5.46 -11.39 4.90
C LEU A 188 4.69 -10.17 4.40
N ILE A 189 3.41 -10.05 4.73
CA ILE A 189 2.59 -8.88 4.39
C ILE A 189 3.17 -7.64 5.05
N THR A 190 3.53 -7.74 6.34
CA THR A 190 4.19 -6.66 7.09
C THR A 190 5.49 -6.21 6.42
N ALA A 191 6.40 -7.14 6.10
CA ALA A 191 7.67 -6.83 5.43
C ALA A 191 7.46 -6.21 4.04
N SER A 192 6.46 -6.69 3.31
CA SER A 192 6.07 -6.17 2.00
C SER A 192 5.61 -4.70 2.09
N VAL A 193 4.79 -4.36 3.08
CA VAL A 193 4.32 -2.98 3.27
C VAL A 193 5.45 -2.07 3.72
N LEU A 194 6.27 -2.48 4.69
CA LEU A 194 7.36 -1.64 5.22
C LEU A 194 8.44 -1.32 4.18
N SER A 195 8.61 -2.17 3.17
CA SER A 195 9.51 -1.93 2.04
C SER A 195 8.87 -1.15 0.90
N ALA A 196 7.54 -1.05 0.84
CA ALA A 196 6.82 -0.42 -0.25
C ALA A 196 6.98 1.11 -0.25
N ASP A 197 7.13 1.66 -1.46
CA ASP A 197 7.11 3.09 -1.71
C ASP A 197 5.75 3.73 -1.38
N ALA A 198 4.66 2.97 -1.51
CA ALA A 198 3.31 3.43 -1.22
C ALA A 198 2.97 3.50 0.28
N PHE A 199 3.82 2.97 1.17
CA PHE A 199 3.60 3.01 2.61
C PHE A 199 3.68 4.45 3.11
N PHE A 200 2.53 4.97 3.57
CA PHE A 200 2.43 6.29 4.17
C PHE A 200 3.16 6.30 5.50
N VAL A 201 4.28 7.02 5.53
CA VAL A 201 5.12 7.23 6.71
C VAL A 201 5.83 8.57 6.55
N THR A 202 6.05 9.28 7.65
CA THR A 202 6.55 10.67 7.62
C THR A 202 7.87 10.80 6.86
N ASP A 203 8.80 9.91 7.15
CA ASP A 203 10.15 9.87 6.59
C ASP A 203 10.77 8.46 6.78
N GLU A 204 12.01 8.31 6.29
CA GLU A 204 12.78 7.07 6.42
C GLU A 204 13.17 6.73 7.86
N TRP A 205 13.26 7.73 8.75
CA TRP A 205 13.59 7.50 10.16
C TRP A 205 12.44 6.80 10.87
N THR A 206 11.21 7.27 10.66
CA THR A 206 10.01 6.62 11.19
C THR A 206 9.82 5.24 10.58
N ARG A 207 10.07 5.07 9.28
CA ARG A 207 10.05 3.74 8.63
C ARG A 207 11.03 2.77 9.31
N TYR A 208 12.26 3.24 9.59
CA TYR A 208 13.25 2.47 10.33
C TYR A 208 12.77 2.11 11.74
N CYS A 209 12.24 3.08 12.49
CA CYS A 209 11.77 2.86 13.87
C CYS A 209 10.70 1.77 13.95
N ILE A 210 9.67 1.86 13.08
CA ILE A 210 8.59 0.87 13.00
C ILE A 210 9.16 -0.52 12.65
N THR A 211 10.02 -0.58 11.63
CA THR A 211 10.63 -1.85 11.18
C THR A 211 11.49 -2.47 12.29
N ARG A 212 12.25 -1.66 13.03
CA ARG A 212 13.09 -2.09 14.14
C ARG A 212 12.24 -2.65 15.29
N GLU A 213 11.16 -1.97 15.66
CA GLU A 213 10.26 -2.41 16.71
C GLU A 213 9.59 -3.75 16.36
N LEU A 214 9.14 -3.91 15.12
CA LEU A 214 8.60 -5.17 14.62
C LEU A 214 9.65 -6.27 14.57
N PHE A 215 10.88 -5.95 14.12
CA PHE A 215 11.97 -6.92 14.14
C PHE A 215 12.24 -7.42 15.55
N ALA A 216 12.30 -6.54 16.55
CA ALA A 216 12.52 -6.92 17.95
C ALA A 216 11.41 -7.86 18.48
N PHE A 217 10.16 -7.67 18.06
CA PHE A 217 9.07 -8.57 18.41
C PHE A 217 9.23 -9.96 17.77
N TYR A 218 9.64 -10.01 16.50
CA TYR A 218 9.73 -11.25 15.72
C TYR A 218 11.11 -11.91 15.75
N GLU A 219 12.09 -11.37 16.45
CA GLU A 219 13.50 -11.71 16.32
C GLU A 219 13.80 -13.22 16.39
N HIS A 220 13.09 -13.92 17.28
CA HIS A 220 13.25 -15.36 17.51
C HIS A 220 12.26 -16.24 16.74
N THR A 221 11.61 -15.70 15.71
CA THR A 221 10.66 -16.42 14.87
C THR A 221 11.27 -16.77 13.50
N GLU A 222 10.77 -17.82 12.87
CA GLU A 222 11.27 -18.31 11.57
C GLU A 222 11.22 -17.25 10.45
N GLY A 223 10.29 -16.28 10.55
CA GLY A 223 10.12 -15.22 9.56
C GLY A 223 10.97 -13.97 9.76
N ALA A 224 11.75 -13.86 10.84
CA ALA A 224 12.51 -12.65 11.19
C ALA A 224 13.46 -12.17 10.07
N GLY A 225 13.93 -13.10 9.23
CA GLY A 225 14.77 -12.83 8.06
C GLY A 225 14.13 -11.85 7.07
N CYS A 226 12.80 -11.83 6.96
CA CYS A 226 12.09 -10.89 6.08
C CYS A 226 12.25 -9.46 6.58
N LEU A 227 12.04 -9.22 7.88
CA LEU A 227 12.21 -7.90 8.50
C LEU A 227 13.68 -7.46 8.52
N ARG A 228 14.62 -8.40 8.70
CA ARG A 228 16.05 -8.12 8.54
C ARG A 228 16.39 -7.66 7.12
N SER A 229 15.72 -8.23 6.10
CA SER A 229 15.87 -7.80 4.71
C SER A 229 15.28 -6.40 4.48
N VAL A 230 14.15 -6.06 5.10
CA VAL A 230 13.60 -4.69 5.08
C VAL A 230 14.56 -3.70 5.75
N LEU A 231 15.15 -4.05 6.90
CA LEU A 231 16.17 -3.22 7.55
C LEU A 231 17.42 -3.05 6.69
N ALA A 232 17.83 -4.05 5.91
CA ALA A 232 19.00 -3.94 5.05
C ALA A 232 18.71 -3.12 3.77
N TYR A 233 17.53 -3.26 3.18
CA TYR A 233 17.28 -2.86 1.79
C TYR A 233 16.02 -2.03 1.56
N GLY A 234 15.05 -2.06 2.48
CA GLY A 234 13.78 -1.33 2.37
C GLY A 234 13.84 0.12 2.87
N VAL A 235 14.86 0.49 3.66
CA VAL A 235 15.05 1.84 4.20
C VAL A 235 16.15 2.58 3.42
N HIS A 236 15.85 3.80 2.97
CA HIS A 236 16.78 4.64 2.22
C HIS A 236 17.66 5.49 3.16
N TYR A 237 18.63 4.86 3.81
CA TYR A 237 19.49 5.47 4.83
C TYR A 237 20.26 6.74 4.41
N MET A 238 20.42 6.98 3.10
CA MET A 238 21.09 8.19 2.61
C MET A 238 20.31 9.46 2.98
N HIS A 239 18.98 9.34 3.15
CA HIS A 239 18.08 10.44 3.47
C HIS A 239 17.93 10.71 4.97
N LEU A 240 18.63 9.95 5.82
CA LEU A 240 18.71 10.22 7.26
C LEU A 240 19.72 11.33 7.59
N THR A 241 19.59 11.94 8.77
CA THR A 241 20.65 12.80 9.31
C THR A 241 21.86 11.97 9.76
N PHE A 242 23.02 12.61 9.94
CA PHE A 242 24.18 11.93 10.50
C PHE A 242 23.90 11.37 11.90
N ALA A 243 23.21 12.14 12.75
CA ALA A 243 22.84 11.72 14.10
C ALA A 243 21.91 10.50 14.09
N GLN A 244 20.92 10.48 13.18
CA GLN A 244 20.06 9.33 12.97
C GLN A 244 20.86 8.10 12.50
N ARG A 245 21.72 8.23 11.48
CA ARG A 245 22.58 7.11 11.04
C ARG A 245 23.49 6.58 12.15
N LEU A 246 24.02 7.47 13.00
CA LEU A 246 24.84 7.08 14.14
C LEU A 246 24.04 6.24 15.15
N LYS A 247 22.77 6.58 15.39
CA LYS A 247 21.86 5.75 16.21
C LYS A 247 21.63 4.38 15.56
N VAL A 248 21.32 4.33 14.26
CA VAL A 248 21.15 3.06 13.53
C VAL A 248 22.41 2.17 13.65
N MET A 249 23.59 2.77 13.55
CA MET A 249 24.86 2.04 13.69
C MET A 249 25.09 1.45 15.10
N GLN A 250 24.41 1.96 16.12
CA GLN A 250 24.50 1.50 17.51
C GLN A 250 23.50 0.41 17.84
N ASP A 251 22.39 0.32 17.09
CA ASP A 251 21.35 -0.67 17.37
C ASP A 251 21.83 -2.11 17.10
N ARG A 252 21.46 -3.02 18.01
CA ARG A 252 21.86 -4.43 18.01
C ARG A 252 20.64 -5.33 18.16
N ASP A 253 20.75 -6.54 17.63
CA ASP A 253 19.85 -7.64 17.95
C ASP A 253 20.17 -8.23 19.34
N SER A 254 19.34 -9.14 19.83
CA SER A 254 19.50 -9.83 21.11
C SER A 254 20.81 -10.63 21.21
N ASP A 255 21.36 -11.07 20.07
CA ASP A 255 22.66 -11.76 19.97
C ASP A 255 23.86 -10.79 19.95
N GLY A 256 23.61 -9.47 19.93
CA GLY A 256 24.64 -8.44 19.91
C GLY A 256 25.21 -8.14 18.51
N HIS A 257 24.60 -8.65 17.44
CA HIS A 257 24.96 -8.29 16.07
C HIS A 257 24.29 -6.97 15.65
N PRO A 258 24.92 -6.18 14.76
CA PRO A 258 24.28 -5.00 14.17
C PRO A 258 22.96 -5.35 13.47
N LEU A 259 21.90 -4.59 13.76
CA LEU A 259 20.62 -4.75 13.06
C LEU A 259 20.73 -4.45 11.57
N VAL A 260 21.52 -3.41 11.24
CA VAL A 260 21.81 -3.00 9.87
C VAL A 260 23.29 -3.27 9.59
N PRO A 261 23.65 -3.98 8.51
CA PRO A 261 25.05 -4.21 8.16
C PRO A 261 25.81 -2.89 7.96
N ALA A 262 27.01 -2.78 8.54
CA ALA A 262 27.80 -1.54 8.50
C ALA A 262 28.08 -1.04 7.07
N HIS A 263 28.24 -1.94 6.10
CA HIS A 263 28.47 -1.58 4.71
C HIS A 263 27.29 -0.83 4.07
N VAL A 264 26.04 -1.10 4.50
CA VAL A 264 24.84 -0.37 4.05
C VAL A 264 24.91 1.08 4.53
N LEU A 265 25.27 1.28 5.79
CA LEU A 265 25.41 2.62 6.38
C LEU A 265 26.58 3.40 5.77
N TYR A 266 27.73 2.77 5.56
CA TYR A 266 28.88 3.40 4.92
C TYR A 266 28.59 3.80 3.47
N ARG A 267 27.93 2.91 2.72
CA ARG A 267 27.49 3.20 1.36
C ARG A 267 26.49 4.35 1.33
N SER A 268 25.50 4.35 2.22
CA SER A 268 24.50 5.43 2.24
C SER A 268 25.11 6.80 2.56
N HIS A 269 26.10 6.85 3.46
CA HIS A 269 26.87 8.06 3.73
C HIS A 269 27.65 8.51 2.50
N TRP A 270 28.37 7.58 1.84
CA TRP A 270 29.10 7.88 0.61
C TRP A 270 28.18 8.40 -0.49
N LEU A 271 27.02 7.77 -0.72
CA LEU A 271 26.06 8.21 -1.71
C LEU A 271 25.52 9.62 -1.43
N SER A 272 25.31 9.97 -0.15
CA SER A 272 24.91 11.33 0.24
C SER A 272 25.98 12.37 -0.15
N ASP A 273 27.24 12.11 0.20
CA ASP A 273 28.36 13.01 -0.10
C ASP A 273 28.65 13.09 -1.60
N GLU A 274 28.56 11.95 -2.30
CA GLU A 274 28.76 11.86 -3.74
C GLU A 274 27.68 12.65 -4.49
N LEU A 275 26.40 12.51 -4.11
CA LEU A 275 25.31 13.29 -4.71
C LEU A 275 25.50 14.78 -4.49
N GLN A 276 25.88 15.18 -3.27
CA GLN A 276 26.20 16.58 -2.97
C GLN A 276 27.35 17.09 -3.83
N HIS A 277 28.45 16.32 -3.95
CA HIS A 277 29.59 16.70 -4.77
C HIS A 277 29.18 16.89 -6.24
N ILE A 278 28.44 15.92 -6.80
CA ILE A 278 27.92 15.99 -8.17
C ILE A 278 27.08 17.25 -8.38
N ILE A 279 26.13 17.54 -7.49
CA ILE A 279 25.24 18.71 -7.64
C ILE A 279 26.00 20.03 -7.55
N THR A 280 26.90 20.16 -6.57
CA THR A 280 27.62 21.41 -6.31
C THR A 280 28.74 21.70 -7.31
N HIS A 281 29.18 20.70 -8.07
CA HIS A 281 30.28 20.82 -9.05
C HIS A 281 29.83 20.61 -10.50
N ASN A 282 28.53 20.44 -10.76
CA ASN A 282 28.01 20.30 -12.11
C ASN A 282 27.96 21.65 -12.86
N ASP A 283 27.87 21.58 -14.19
CA ASP A 283 27.57 22.74 -15.02
C ASP A 283 26.17 23.28 -14.70
N GLU A 284 26.10 24.57 -14.33
CA GLU A 284 24.86 25.28 -13.97
C GLU A 284 23.84 25.31 -15.14
N HIS A 285 24.31 25.11 -16.38
CA HIS A 285 23.48 25.06 -17.57
C HIS A 285 23.01 23.65 -17.97
N SER A 286 23.54 22.59 -17.34
CA SER A 286 23.15 21.21 -17.66
C SER A 286 21.96 20.75 -16.80
N PRO A 287 20.77 20.52 -17.39
CA PRO A 287 19.59 20.11 -16.63
C PRO A 287 19.73 18.70 -16.03
N SER A 288 20.44 17.81 -16.71
CA SER A 288 20.70 16.44 -16.23
C SER A 288 22.05 16.32 -15.52
N LEU A 289 22.08 15.44 -14.53
CA LEU A 289 23.26 15.04 -13.76
C LEU A 289 23.90 13.73 -14.27
N ASN A 290 23.29 13.06 -15.27
CA ASN A 290 23.72 11.74 -15.77
C ASN A 290 23.86 10.68 -14.65
N LEU A 291 22.91 10.66 -13.71
CA LEU A 291 22.91 9.72 -12.58
C LEU A 291 22.43 8.31 -12.97
N CYS A 292 21.78 8.20 -14.13
CA CYS A 292 21.19 6.96 -14.59
C CYS A 292 22.16 6.12 -15.41
N ILE A 293 22.09 4.81 -15.21
CA ILE A 293 22.84 3.80 -15.94
C ILE A 293 21.87 3.02 -16.81
N ASN A 294 22.26 2.81 -18.06
CA ASN A 294 21.54 1.91 -18.95
C ASN A 294 22.21 0.53 -18.86
N ALA A 295 21.53 -0.45 -18.27
CA ALA A 295 22.04 -1.82 -18.25
C ALA A 295 22.16 -2.33 -19.70
N ALA A 296 23.39 -2.63 -20.13
CA ALA A 296 23.61 -3.27 -21.43
C ALA A 296 22.96 -4.66 -21.37
N VAL A 297 21.96 -4.88 -22.23
CA VAL A 297 21.53 -6.24 -22.53
C VAL A 297 22.72 -6.91 -23.20
N ASP A 298 23.19 -8.04 -22.66
CA ASP A 298 24.08 -8.95 -23.37
C ASP A 298 23.38 -9.39 -24.66
N ASN A 299 23.57 -8.61 -25.73
CA ASN A 299 23.35 -9.10 -27.07
C ASN A 299 24.54 -10.01 -27.37
N GLU A 300 24.29 -11.31 -27.39
CA GLU A 300 25.06 -12.25 -28.19
C GLU A 300 24.99 -11.79 -29.65
N GLU A 301 25.85 -10.85 -30.04
CA GLU A 301 26.33 -10.73 -31.41
C GLU A 301 27.64 -9.93 -31.40
N GLN A 302 28.71 -10.65 -31.72
CA GLN A 302 30.04 -10.13 -31.94
C GLN A 302 29.98 -8.96 -32.95
N THR A 303 30.50 -7.79 -32.59
CA THR A 303 31.21 -6.96 -33.57
C THR A 303 32.19 -6.01 -32.90
N GLU A 304 33.34 -5.92 -33.54
CA GLU A 304 34.62 -5.38 -33.08
C GLU A 304 34.65 -3.85 -32.91
N VAL A 305 35.47 -3.44 -31.92
CA VAL A 305 36.24 -2.19 -31.80
C VAL A 305 35.45 -0.88 -31.65
N SER A 306 35.37 -0.41 -30.40
CA SER A 306 35.77 0.96 -30.09
C SER A 306 36.12 1.12 -28.60
N GLN A 307 37.35 1.56 -28.34
CA GLN A 307 37.87 1.86 -27.00
C GLN A 307 37.08 3.02 -26.37
N LYS A 308 36.16 2.70 -25.46
CA LYS A 308 35.79 3.57 -24.34
C LYS A 308 35.84 2.72 -23.08
N SER A 309 36.52 3.24 -22.06
CA SER A 309 36.73 2.62 -20.76
C SER A 309 35.44 1.98 -20.24
N PRO A 310 35.42 0.69 -19.86
CA PRO A 310 34.22 0.08 -19.30
C PRO A 310 33.94 0.73 -17.94
N LEU A 311 32.74 1.29 -17.77
CA LEU A 311 32.21 1.57 -16.44
C LEU A 311 32.24 0.25 -15.63
N PRO A 312 32.56 0.28 -14.33
CA PRO A 312 32.63 -0.92 -13.51
C PRO A 312 31.29 -1.66 -13.55
N GLN A 313 31.32 -2.96 -13.85
CA GLN A 313 30.12 -3.79 -13.81
C GLN A 313 29.55 -3.79 -12.39
N PRO A 314 28.21 -3.74 -12.24
CA PRO A 314 27.57 -3.76 -10.93
C PRO A 314 27.93 -5.04 -10.18
N SER A 315 28.42 -4.91 -8.94
CA SER A 315 28.62 -6.06 -8.07
C SER A 315 27.25 -6.62 -7.63
N MET A 316 27.13 -7.91 -7.29
CA MET A 316 25.88 -8.46 -6.73
C MET A 316 25.41 -7.76 -5.43
N SER A 317 26.28 -6.97 -4.79
CA SER A 317 25.97 -6.14 -3.62
C SER A 317 25.44 -4.74 -3.95
N ASP A 318 25.41 -4.34 -5.23
CA ASP A 318 24.97 -3.01 -5.65
C ASP A 318 23.47 -2.95 -5.94
N ILE A 319 22.71 -2.29 -5.05
CA ILE A 319 21.29 -1.99 -5.24
C ILE A 319 21.16 -0.82 -6.22
N TYR A 320 20.28 -0.99 -7.20
CA TYR A 320 19.88 0.04 -8.15
C TYR A 320 18.37 0.25 -8.06
N TYR A 321 17.94 1.47 -8.35
CA TYR A 321 16.56 1.92 -8.27
C TYR A 321 16.04 2.23 -9.66
N ASP A 322 14.88 1.70 -10.00
CA ASP A 322 14.29 1.89 -11.32
C ASP A 322 13.94 3.35 -11.55
N VAL A 323 14.24 3.84 -12.75
CA VAL A 323 13.89 5.21 -13.17
C VAL A 323 12.79 5.11 -14.23
N PRO A 324 11.59 5.64 -13.96
CA PRO A 324 10.47 5.55 -14.89
C PRO A 324 10.80 6.16 -16.25
N GLN A 325 10.62 5.36 -17.31
CA GLN A 325 10.83 5.81 -18.69
C GLN A 325 9.58 6.37 -19.34
N HIS A 326 8.40 6.04 -18.79
CA HIS A 326 7.12 6.47 -19.30
C HIS A 326 6.23 6.92 -18.15
N ASP A 327 5.36 7.88 -18.44
CA ASP A 327 4.29 8.26 -17.52
C ASP A 327 3.31 7.09 -17.41
N ASP A 328 2.87 6.81 -16.19
CA ASP A 328 1.91 5.75 -15.90
C ASP A 328 0.88 6.22 -14.88
N THR A 329 -0.32 5.66 -14.92
CA THR A 329 -1.41 6.04 -14.02
C THR A 329 -2.35 4.87 -13.81
N ALA A 330 -2.43 4.40 -12.57
CA ALA A 330 -3.47 3.49 -12.12
C ALA A 330 -4.37 4.19 -11.10
N ILE A 331 -5.66 3.89 -11.14
CA ILE A 331 -6.65 4.55 -10.31
C ILE A 331 -7.47 3.52 -9.56
N SER A 332 -7.39 3.57 -8.23
CA SER A 332 -8.15 2.68 -7.34
C SER A 332 -7.91 1.20 -7.68
N GLU A 333 -6.69 0.85 -8.07
CA GLU A 333 -6.30 -0.51 -8.38
C GLU A 333 -5.77 -1.19 -7.11
N LEU A 334 -5.96 -2.50 -7.03
CA LEU A 334 -5.40 -3.36 -5.98
C LEU A 334 -4.02 -3.90 -6.36
N SER A 335 -3.48 -3.51 -7.51
CA SER A 335 -2.14 -3.90 -7.94
C SER A 335 -1.10 -3.21 -7.06
N PHE A 336 -0.52 -3.97 -6.12
CA PHE A 336 0.69 -3.55 -5.45
C PHE A 336 1.87 -3.59 -6.42
N PRO A 337 2.71 -2.53 -6.50
CA PRO A 337 3.91 -2.59 -7.31
C PRO A 337 4.79 -3.75 -6.83
N ASN A 338 5.29 -4.54 -7.78
CA ASN A 338 6.14 -5.71 -7.52
C ASN A 338 7.35 -5.34 -6.67
N TYR A 339 7.68 -6.22 -5.71
CA TYR A 339 8.78 -6.04 -4.78
C TYR A 339 10.13 -6.35 -5.43
N ASN A 340 11.09 -5.43 -5.27
CA ASN A 340 12.48 -5.65 -5.69
C ASN A 340 13.36 -6.21 -4.54
N ILE A 341 12.77 -6.62 -3.40
CA ILE A 341 13.53 -7.18 -2.27
C ILE A 341 13.31 -8.69 -2.19
N PRO A 342 14.37 -9.52 -2.31
CA PRO A 342 14.26 -10.94 -2.04
C PRO A 342 13.99 -11.16 -0.55
N PHE A 343 12.84 -11.74 -0.21
CA PHE A 343 12.58 -12.25 1.12
C PHE A 343 13.16 -13.67 1.23
N HIS A 344 14.26 -13.83 1.95
CA HIS A 344 14.78 -15.16 2.29
C HIS A 344 13.96 -15.76 3.43
N ILE A 345 13.05 -16.66 3.10
CA ILE A 345 12.49 -17.67 4.00
C ILE A 345 13.15 -19.01 3.60
N GLY A 346 13.33 -19.95 4.53
CA GLY A 346 13.94 -21.26 4.27
C GLY A 346 13.32 -22.06 3.09
N GLU A 347 13.75 -23.32 2.91
CA GLU A 347 13.54 -24.14 1.70
C GLU A 347 12.07 -24.38 1.24
N HIS A 348 11.06 -23.86 1.94
CA HIS A 348 9.65 -23.95 1.57
C HIS A 348 8.96 -22.57 1.63
N ALA A 349 9.08 -21.78 0.55
CA ALA A 349 8.27 -20.59 0.37
C ALA A 349 6.93 -20.95 -0.32
N VAL A 350 5.82 -20.50 0.25
CA VAL A 350 4.53 -20.38 -0.47
C VAL A 350 4.08 -18.93 -0.36
N TYR A 351 3.62 -18.42 -1.51
CA TYR A 351 3.04 -17.10 -1.81
C TYR A 351 4.03 -15.97 -2.12
N ASP A 352 4.75 -16.12 -3.22
CA ASP A 352 4.58 -15.23 -4.38
C ASP A 352 4.96 -16.00 -5.67
N ASP A 353 4.03 -16.14 -6.62
CA ASP A 353 4.29 -16.72 -7.96
C ASP A 353 4.97 -15.67 -8.88
N ALA A 354 5.54 -14.62 -8.28
CA ALA A 354 6.52 -13.75 -8.91
C ALA A 354 7.81 -14.54 -9.18
N ARG A 355 7.84 -15.18 -10.36
CA ARG A 355 9.02 -15.67 -11.10
C ARG A 355 10.34 -15.40 -10.39
N GLN A 356 10.82 -16.41 -9.68
CA GLN A 356 12.08 -16.45 -8.93
C GLN A 356 13.35 -16.11 -9.76
N GLY A 357 13.22 -15.74 -11.04
CA GLY A 357 14.29 -15.41 -11.97
C GLY A 357 14.42 -13.93 -12.36
N ASP A 358 13.49 -13.04 -11.99
CA ASP A 358 13.53 -11.62 -12.41
C ASP A 358 13.99 -10.63 -11.30
N ILE A 359 14.23 -11.12 -10.07
CA ILE A 359 14.42 -10.33 -8.84
C ILE A 359 15.69 -9.44 -8.84
N PHE A 360 16.60 -9.60 -9.79
CA PHE A 360 17.86 -8.84 -9.85
C PHE A 360 18.28 -8.42 -11.26
N ARG A 361 17.33 -8.34 -12.21
CA ARG A 361 17.63 -7.69 -13.48
C ARG A 361 17.41 -6.20 -13.30
N PRO A 362 18.47 -5.36 -13.18
CA PRO A 362 18.28 -3.93 -13.18
C PRO A 362 17.48 -3.57 -14.42
N SER A 363 16.44 -2.77 -14.24
CA SER A 363 15.71 -2.21 -15.37
C SER A 363 16.71 -1.60 -16.37
N LYS A 364 16.30 -1.49 -17.64
CA LYS A 364 17.15 -0.91 -18.68
C LYS A 364 17.60 0.52 -18.35
N HIS A 365 17.01 1.17 -17.35
CA HIS A 365 17.33 2.52 -16.92
C HIS A 365 17.12 2.68 -15.41
N CYS A 366 18.22 2.69 -14.67
CA CYS A 366 18.21 2.70 -13.21
C CYS A 366 19.23 3.70 -12.64
N SER A 367 19.06 4.10 -11.39
CA SER A 367 19.98 4.96 -10.64
C SER A 367 20.59 4.21 -9.47
N LYS A 368 21.84 4.50 -9.12
CA LYS A 368 22.45 3.99 -7.88
C LYS A 368 22.01 4.78 -6.64
N PHE A 369 21.37 5.93 -6.83
CA PHE A 369 20.90 6.80 -5.74
C PHE A 369 19.43 6.47 -5.43
N PRO A 370 19.10 6.06 -4.19
CA PRO A 370 17.72 5.85 -3.79
C PRO A 370 16.87 7.11 -3.99
N PRO A 371 15.63 6.99 -4.51
CA PRO A 371 14.73 8.12 -4.57
C PRO A 371 14.39 8.61 -3.16
N PHE A 372 14.11 9.90 -3.06
CA PHE A 372 13.65 10.54 -1.84
C PHE A 372 12.16 10.31 -1.64
N ARG A 373 11.79 9.76 -0.48
CA ARG A 373 10.41 9.45 -0.13
C ARG A 373 9.94 10.33 1.01
N PHE A 374 8.78 10.95 0.84
CA PHE A 374 8.14 11.72 1.90
C PHE A 374 6.63 11.70 1.76
N SER A 375 5.94 11.86 2.88
CA SER A 375 4.48 11.78 2.94
C SER A 375 3.85 13.11 3.32
N VAL A 376 2.67 13.38 2.79
CA VAL A 376 1.89 14.60 3.08
C VAL A 376 0.42 14.24 3.29
N GLU A 377 -0.21 14.87 4.28
CA GLU A 377 -1.64 14.75 4.53
C GLU A 377 -2.30 16.13 4.45
N PHE A 378 -3.43 16.20 3.75
CA PHE A 378 -4.25 17.39 3.67
C PHE A 378 -5.58 17.14 4.36
N HIS A 379 -5.94 18.01 5.30
CA HIS A 379 -7.22 17.97 6.01
C HIS A 379 -8.24 18.98 5.42
N ASP A 380 -9.51 18.81 5.78
CA ASP A 380 -10.62 19.71 5.46
C ASP A 380 -10.81 19.93 3.94
N ILE A 381 -10.67 18.86 3.16
CA ILE A 381 -10.75 18.88 1.68
C ILE A 381 -12.15 19.31 1.22
N ASP A 382 -13.17 19.04 2.02
CA ASP A 382 -14.55 19.45 1.80
C ASP A 382 -14.69 20.97 1.79
N LEU A 383 -13.87 21.67 2.59
CA LEU A 383 -13.79 23.12 2.65
C LEU A 383 -12.92 23.74 1.55
N LEU A 384 -12.22 22.92 0.75
CA LEU A 384 -11.34 23.40 -0.31
C LEU A 384 -12.12 24.19 -1.37
N ARG A 385 -11.78 25.48 -1.48
CA ARG A 385 -12.38 26.40 -2.46
C ARG A 385 -11.87 26.10 -3.87
N MET A 386 -12.73 26.36 -4.87
CA MET A 386 -12.36 26.15 -6.27
C MET A 386 -11.17 27.03 -6.67
N ASN A 387 -10.22 26.43 -7.39
CA ASN A 387 -8.99 27.05 -7.88
C ASN A 387 -8.12 27.69 -6.79
N LYS A 388 -8.30 27.28 -5.53
CA LYS A 388 -7.42 27.66 -4.43
C LYS A 388 -6.42 26.53 -4.22
N ARG A 389 -5.14 26.89 -4.18
CA ARG A 389 -4.04 25.98 -3.85
C ARG A 389 -3.86 25.91 -2.34
N VAL A 390 -3.63 24.70 -1.84
CA VAL A 390 -3.24 24.44 -0.46
C VAL A 390 -1.95 23.64 -0.50
N TYR A 391 -0.89 24.18 0.09
CA TYR A 391 0.46 23.63 0.07
C TYR A 391 0.74 22.80 1.33
N SER A 392 1.53 21.73 1.17
CA SER A 392 2.10 20.94 2.25
C SER A 392 3.25 21.67 2.92
N GLN A 393 3.83 21.03 3.95
CA GLN A 393 5.18 21.38 4.42
C GLN A 393 6.19 21.30 3.27
N THR A 394 7.23 22.14 3.35
CA THR A 394 8.34 22.15 2.40
C THR A 394 9.46 21.26 2.89
N VAL A 395 9.96 20.40 2.01
CA VAL A 395 11.05 19.44 2.26
C VAL A 395 12.27 19.81 1.43
N TYR A 396 13.46 19.56 1.97
CA TYR A 396 14.72 19.74 1.25
C TYR A 396 15.15 18.42 0.61
N TYR A 397 15.48 18.44 -0.68
CA TYR A 397 16.06 17.31 -1.38
C TYR A 397 17.03 17.79 -2.46
N ALA A 398 18.25 17.26 -2.42
CA ALA A 398 19.25 17.39 -3.48
C ALA A 398 19.47 18.85 -3.95
N GLY A 399 19.70 19.76 -3.00
CA GLY A 399 19.98 21.17 -3.28
C GLY A 399 18.76 22.03 -3.62
N SER A 400 17.55 21.46 -3.62
CA SER A 400 16.29 22.16 -3.91
C SER A 400 15.26 21.97 -2.79
N TYR A 401 14.33 22.91 -2.69
CA TYR A 401 13.17 22.80 -1.81
C TYR A 401 11.93 22.41 -2.60
N TRP A 402 11.15 21.46 -2.06
CA TRP A 402 10.00 20.86 -2.71
C TRP A 402 8.80 20.91 -1.78
N ASN A 403 7.60 21.04 -2.34
CA ASN A 403 6.36 20.82 -1.62
C ASN A 403 5.31 20.26 -2.57
N VAL A 404 4.21 19.78 -2.01
CA VAL A 404 3.05 19.32 -2.75
C VAL A 404 1.93 20.31 -2.51
N TYR A 405 1.11 20.58 -3.52
CA TYR A 405 -0.16 21.25 -3.29
C TYR A 405 -1.31 20.52 -3.94
N ILE A 406 -2.48 20.69 -3.32
CA ILE A 406 -3.75 20.27 -3.89
C ILE A 406 -4.56 21.47 -4.37
N GLU A 407 -5.32 21.26 -5.43
CA GLU A 407 -6.21 22.27 -5.98
C GLU A 407 -7.49 21.62 -6.50
N LYS A 408 -8.63 22.07 -5.98
CA LYS A 408 -9.93 21.64 -6.50
C LYS A 408 -10.21 22.38 -7.80
N VAL A 409 -10.45 21.64 -8.88
CA VAL A 409 -10.65 22.18 -10.23
C VAL A 409 -11.91 21.60 -10.90
N ARG A 410 -12.39 22.25 -11.98
CA ARG A 410 -13.46 21.69 -12.82
C ARG A 410 -12.87 20.74 -13.87
N SER A 411 -13.57 19.65 -14.15
CA SER A 411 -13.16 18.73 -15.22
C SER A 411 -13.24 19.42 -16.58
N LYS A 412 -12.20 19.21 -17.40
CA LYS A 412 -12.18 19.68 -18.79
C LYS A 412 -13.20 18.95 -19.66
N LYS A 413 -13.49 17.68 -19.37
CA LYS A 413 -14.45 16.85 -20.12
C LYS A 413 -15.90 17.20 -19.79
N ASN A 414 -16.18 17.52 -18.53
CA ASN A 414 -17.51 17.91 -18.08
C ASN A 414 -17.41 18.96 -16.96
N SER A 415 -17.73 20.21 -17.26
CA SER A 415 -17.58 21.35 -16.33
C SER A 415 -18.47 21.26 -15.07
N LYS A 416 -19.47 20.36 -15.06
CA LYS A 416 -20.28 20.04 -13.87
C LYS A 416 -19.55 19.11 -12.90
N LEU A 417 -18.62 18.29 -13.40
CA LEU A 417 -17.81 17.40 -12.58
C LEU A 417 -16.60 18.16 -12.02
N ARG A 418 -16.27 17.85 -10.77
CA ARG A 418 -15.13 18.41 -10.06
C ARG A 418 -14.03 17.35 -9.97
N GLN A 419 -12.79 17.81 -9.93
CA GLN A 419 -11.60 16.97 -9.77
C GLN A 419 -10.69 17.57 -8.70
N LEU A 420 -9.91 16.72 -8.05
CA LEU A 420 -8.80 17.16 -7.21
C LEU A 420 -7.52 17.06 -8.05
N GLY A 421 -6.79 18.16 -8.13
CA GLY A 421 -5.43 18.17 -8.63
C GLY A 421 -4.44 18.00 -7.50
N VAL A 422 -3.39 17.20 -7.72
CA VAL A 422 -2.23 17.05 -6.85
C VAL A 422 -0.98 17.36 -7.67
N TYR A 423 -0.08 18.18 -7.14
CA TYR A 423 1.09 18.66 -7.88
C TYR A 423 2.32 18.70 -6.99
N LEU A 424 3.44 18.17 -7.49
CA LEU A 424 4.76 18.43 -6.97
C LEU A 424 5.22 19.81 -7.46
N HIS A 425 5.81 20.60 -6.57
CA HIS A 425 6.27 21.95 -6.83
C HIS A 425 7.70 22.14 -6.35
N ARG A 426 8.57 22.64 -7.24
CA ARG A 426 9.92 23.09 -6.91
C ARG A 426 9.84 24.54 -6.48
N ALA A 427 10.35 24.87 -5.29
CA ALA A 427 10.29 26.22 -4.74
C ALA A 427 11.03 27.22 -5.65
N SER A 428 10.56 28.47 -5.68
CA SER A 428 11.27 29.55 -6.37
C SER A 428 12.58 29.90 -5.66
N GLU A 429 13.51 30.55 -6.38
CA GLU A 429 14.77 31.04 -5.83
C GLU A 429 14.55 32.01 -4.65
N HIS A 430 13.59 32.92 -4.78
CA HIS A 430 13.24 33.86 -3.72
C HIS A 430 12.66 33.16 -2.48
N ALA A 431 11.84 32.11 -2.66
CA ALA A 431 11.37 31.31 -1.55
C ALA A 431 12.52 30.55 -0.87
N THR A 432 13.43 29.99 -1.67
CA THR A 432 14.65 29.31 -1.20
C THR A 432 15.51 30.23 -0.33
N MET A 433 15.76 31.46 -0.77
CA MET A 433 16.56 32.44 -0.01
C MET A 433 15.92 32.82 1.34
N ARG A 434 14.58 32.85 1.43
CA ARG A 434 13.89 33.11 2.71
C ARG A 434 14.02 31.95 3.70
N MET A 435 13.95 30.72 3.21
CA MET A 435 14.15 29.50 4.00
C MET A 435 15.56 29.46 4.60
N LEU A 436 16.59 29.78 3.80
CA LEU A 436 17.98 29.82 4.27
C LEU A 436 18.22 30.90 5.32
N ASN A 437 17.57 32.06 5.18
CA ASN A 437 17.73 33.18 6.10
C ASN A 437 16.99 32.99 7.43
N GLY A 438 16.36 31.82 7.67
CA GLY A 438 15.60 31.54 8.89
C GLY A 438 14.40 32.47 9.11
N SER A 439 14.03 33.23 8.08
CA SER A 439 12.98 34.26 8.14
C SER A 439 11.58 33.69 7.87
N ASP A 440 11.50 32.44 7.42
CA ASP A 440 10.28 31.70 7.18
C ASP A 440 10.43 30.22 7.61
N SER A 441 10.17 29.90 8.88
CA SER A 441 9.72 28.53 9.22
C SER A 441 8.25 28.30 8.86
N ARG A 442 7.60 29.32 8.27
CA ARG A 442 6.18 29.35 7.90
C ARG A 442 5.95 30.14 6.62
N TYR A 443 6.46 29.66 5.48
CA TYR A 443 5.88 30.01 4.19
C TYR A 443 4.52 29.30 4.00
N ALA A 444 3.61 29.52 4.95
CA ALA A 444 2.19 29.27 4.82
C ALA A 444 1.57 30.55 4.27
N ASP A 445 1.68 30.77 2.96
CA ASP A 445 1.00 31.91 2.33
C ASP A 445 -0.52 31.65 2.34
N THR A 446 -1.18 32.37 3.25
CA THR A 446 -2.62 32.63 3.34
C THR A 446 -3.62 31.45 3.15
N GLN A 447 -4.00 30.90 4.31
CA GLN A 447 -5.11 29.97 4.64
C GLN A 447 -4.74 28.48 4.73
N SER A 448 -3.83 28.17 5.65
CA SER A 448 -3.63 26.81 6.18
C SER A 448 -4.79 26.43 7.11
N THR A 449 -5.52 25.37 6.80
CA THR A 449 -6.13 24.50 7.82
C THR A 449 -5.00 23.82 8.61
N ARG A 450 -5.31 23.32 9.81
CA ARG A 450 -4.30 22.75 10.74
C ARG A 450 -3.57 21.59 10.06
N VAL A 451 -2.31 21.79 9.71
CA VAL A 451 -1.38 20.71 9.37
C VAL A 451 -0.77 20.26 10.70
N SER A 452 -1.03 19.02 11.11
CA SER A 452 -0.41 18.47 12.32
C SER A 452 1.03 18.09 12.01
N SER A 453 1.98 18.84 12.56
CA SER A 453 3.37 18.40 12.66
C SER A 453 3.44 17.28 13.71
N TYR A 454 3.75 16.07 13.28
CA TYR A 454 4.09 14.97 14.19
C TYR A 454 5.43 15.28 14.86
N SER A 455 5.39 15.90 16.04
CA SER A 455 6.53 15.92 16.96
C SER A 455 6.43 14.68 17.85
N SER A 456 7.31 13.71 17.65
CA SER A 456 7.46 12.57 18.57
C SER A 456 7.99 13.07 19.91
N GLN A 457 7.10 13.29 20.88
CA GLN A 457 7.49 13.41 22.29
C GLN A 457 7.54 12.00 22.88
N THR A 458 8.71 11.37 22.83
CA THR A 458 9.02 10.22 23.69
C THR A 458 9.25 10.75 25.10
N GLN A 459 8.31 10.46 26.00
CA GLN A 459 8.37 10.87 27.39
C GLN A 459 9.08 9.78 28.21
N ASP A 460 10.40 9.90 28.36
CA ASP A 460 11.15 9.12 29.33
C ASP A 460 10.76 9.56 30.74
N SER A 461 10.15 8.64 31.47
CA SER A 461 9.75 8.80 32.86
C SER A 461 10.84 8.24 33.76
N LEU A 462 11.45 9.09 34.59
CA LEU A 462 12.23 8.68 35.76
C LEU A 462 11.94 9.63 36.92
N ASP A 463 11.36 9.05 37.97
CA ASP A 463 11.05 9.65 39.26
C ASP A 463 12.31 10.21 39.96
N SER A 464 12.19 11.37 40.63
CA SER A 464 12.39 11.49 42.09
C SER A 464 12.37 12.92 42.66
N PHE A 465 11.51 13.10 43.66
CA PHE A 465 11.61 13.90 44.89
C PHE A 465 11.66 15.45 44.89
N THR A 466 10.77 15.96 45.73
CA THR A 466 10.44 17.33 46.15
C THR A 466 11.51 18.05 46.98
N GLN A 467 11.66 19.38 46.80
CA GLN A 467 11.33 20.42 47.81
C GLN A 467 11.66 21.86 47.34
N ASN A 468 10.79 22.79 47.77
CA ASN A 468 10.83 24.26 47.65
C ASN A 468 12.17 24.92 48.03
N SER A 469 12.54 26.03 47.36
CA SER A 469 12.61 27.38 47.96
C SER A 469 12.99 28.47 46.93
N GLN A 470 12.49 29.68 47.22
CA GLN A 470 12.67 30.94 46.50
C GLN A 470 14.12 31.45 46.60
N ASP A 471 14.67 32.04 45.54
CA ASP A 471 15.23 33.41 45.60
C ASP A 471 15.63 33.94 44.22
N GLU A 472 15.25 35.18 43.97
CA GLU A 472 15.70 36.02 42.86
C GLU A 472 17.16 36.41 43.08
N THR A 473 18.00 36.34 42.04
CA THR A 473 19.05 37.35 41.81
C THR A 473 19.68 37.20 40.41
N GLU A 474 19.67 38.30 39.70
CA GLU A 474 20.28 38.51 38.39
C GLU A 474 21.77 38.14 38.37
N ARG A 475 22.19 37.28 37.43
CA ARG A 475 23.52 37.36 36.80
C ARG A 475 23.45 36.92 35.35
N SER A 476 23.69 37.90 34.47
CA SER A 476 24.00 37.74 33.06
C SER A 476 25.13 36.73 32.87
N VAL A 477 24.81 35.57 32.29
CA VAL A 477 25.79 34.67 31.67
C VAL A 477 25.22 34.34 30.30
N MET A 478 26.00 34.62 29.25
CA MET A 478 25.72 34.22 27.88
C MET A 478 25.47 32.71 27.85
N ASN A 479 24.21 32.30 27.82
CA ASN A 479 23.82 30.94 27.47
C ASN A 479 23.77 30.87 25.94
N SER A 480 24.93 30.69 25.32
CA SER A 480 24.96 30.07 24.00
C SER A 480 24.56 28.61 24.20
N SER A 481 23.26 28.34 24.08
CA SER A 481 22.79 26.96 23.88
C SER A 481 23.61 26.36 22.74
N PRO A 482 24.19 25.16 22.89
CA PRO A 482 24.86 24.51 21.78
C PRO A 482 23.82 24.37 20.65
N ALA A 483 24.16 24.89 19.47
CA ALA A 483 23.32 24.82 18.29
C ALA A 483 22.88 23.36 18.09
N GLU A 484 21.59 23.13 17.79
CA GLU A 484 21.08 21.80 17.47
C GLU A 484 21.82 21.24 16.24
N ILE A 485 22.68 20.25 16.46
CA ILE A 485 23.49 19.54 15.45
C ILE A 485 22.63 18.50 14.69
N ASP A 486 21.31 18.69 14.60
CA ASP A 486 20.40 17.67 14.03
C ASP A 486 19.75 18.11 12.70
N SER A 487 20.20 19.23 12.13
CA SER A 487 19.76 19.65 10.79
C SER A 487 20.65 19.04 9.70
N PRO A 488 20.09 18.57 8.57
CA PRO A 488 20.87 18.05 7.46
C PRO A 488 21.82 19.13 6.92
N THR A 489 22.97 18.73 6.39
CA THR A 489 23.86 19.64 5.68
C THR A 489 23.16 20.16 4.43
N VAL A 490 22.65 21.39 4.50
CA VAL A 490 21.98 22.04 3.37
C VAL A 490 23.03 22.60 2.43
N TYR A 491 22.94 22.21 1.16
CA TYR A 491 23.66 22.81 0.04
C TYR A 491 22.63 23.31 -0.98
N LEU A 492 23.06 24.08 -1.98
CA LEU A 492 22.16 24.58 -3.01
C LEU A 492 22.53 24.00 -4.36
N ASP A 493 21.50 23.66 -5.12
CA ASP A 493 21.61 23.41 -6.54
C ASP A 493 21.41 24.74 -7.28
N ASN A 494 22.51 25.27 -7.83
CA ASN A 494 22.48 26.54 -8.55
C ASN A 494 21.79 26.46 -9.92
N ARG A 495 21.44 25.25 -10.38
CA ARG A 495 20.81 25.07 -11.69
C ARG A 495 19.38 25.60 -11.69
N HIS A 496 19.11 26.49 -12.64
CA HIS A 496 17.75 27.01 -12.86
C HIS A 496 16.78 25.89 -13.27
N ILE A 497 17.27 24.88 -14.00
CA ILE A 497 16.49 23.74 -14.50
C ILE A 497 17.14 22.45 -14.00
N VAL A 498 16.35 21.55 -13.42
CA VAL A 498 16.78 20.19 -13.05
C VAL A 498 15.93 19.15 -13.76
N MET A 499 16.48 17.97 -14.00
CA MET A 499 15.72 16.82 -14.50
C MET A 499 15.35 15.90 -13.35
N SER A 500 14.05 15.62 -13.19
CA SER A 500 13.55 14.75 -12.13
C SER A 500 12.37 13.92 -12.59
N TYR A 501 12.26 12.71 -12.05
CA TYR A 501 11.06 11.88 -12.12
C TYR A 501 10.37 11.87 -10.76
N PHE A 502 9.07 11.59 -10.74
CA PHE A 502 8.39 11.38 -9.47
C PHE A 502 7.15 10.51 -9.59
N SER A 503 6.80 9.87 -8.49
CA SER A 503 5.58 9.10 -8.33
C SER A 503 4.77 9.63 -7.16
N VAL A 504 3.44 9.60 -7.29
CA VAL A 504 2.49 9.98 -6.26
C VAL A 504 1.57 8.80 -5.98
N TYR A 505 1.64 8.26 -4.77
CA TYR A 505 0.73 7.23 -4.28
C TYR A 505 -0.35 7.87 -3.42
N SER A 506 -1.59 7.45 -3.58
CA SER A 506 -2.72 7.91 -2.78
C SER A 506 -3.63 6.72 -2.47
N PRO A 507 -3.65 6.24 -1.22
CA PRO A 507 -4.63 5.25 -0.81
C PRO A 507 -6.03 5.87 -0.92
N ALA A 508 -7.01 5.08 -1.33
CA ALA A 508 -8.37 5.54 -1.49
C ALA A 508 -8.93 6.13 -0.18
N SER A 509 -9.88 7.07 -0.32
CA SER A 509 -10.59 7.68 0.81
C SER A 509 -11.36 6.64 1.63
N GLU A 510 -11.74 7.02 2.84
CA GLU A 510 -12.56 6.21 3.75
C GLU A 510 -13.80 5.62 3.02
N GLY A 511 -13.95 4.29 3.04
CA GLY A 511 -15.04 3.57 2.37
C GLY A 511 -14.74 2.96 0.99
N ASN A 512 -13.60 3.28 0.37
CA ASN A 512 -13.13 2.62 -0.85
C ASN A 512 -11.79 1.91 -0.60
N ILE A 513 -11.57 0.81 -1.33
CA ILE A 513 -10.44 -0.09 -1.17
C ILE A 513 -9.68 -0.11 -2.49
N GLY A 514 -8.51 0.53 -2.49
CA GLY A 514 -7.66 0.64 -3.66
C GLY A 514 -6.54 1.64 -3.45
N MET A 515 -5.49 1.51 -4.25
CA MET A 515 -4.39 2.46 -4.33
C MET A 515 -4.49 3.17 -5.67
N SER A 516 -4.40 4.51 -5.66
CA SER A 516 -4.14 5.26 -6.89
C SER A 516 -2.66 5.58 -6.94
N TYR A 517 -2.02 5.37 -8.08
CA TYR A 517 -0.65 5.80 -8.28
C TYR A 517 -0.51 6.58 -9.60
N PHE A 518 0.35 7.58 -9.59
CA PHE A 518 0.66 8.41 -10.73
C PHE A 518 2.18 8.49 -10.86
N VAL A 519 2.73 8.10 -12.01
CA VAL A 519 4.17 8.11 -12.29
C VAL A 519 4.43 9.11 -13.40
N ALA A 520 5.36 10.04 -13.16
CA ALA A 520 5.93 10.90 -14.18
C ALA A 520 7.35 10.44 -14.47
N SER A 521 7.62 10.17 -15.74
CA SER A 521 8.97 9.97 -16.24
C SER A 521 9.83 11.23 -16.09
N ALA A 522 11.13 11.09 -16.28
CA ALA A 522 12.07 12.19 -16.09
C ALA A 522 11.77 13.38 -17.01
N ASP A 523 11.49 14.55 -16.41
CA ASP A 523 11.26 15.80 -17.14
C ASP A 523 11.94 16.98 -16.41
N THR A 524 11.98 18.12 -17.09
CA THR A 524 12.56 19.37 -16.63
C THR A 524 11.68 20.09 -15.61
N PHE A 525 12.31 20.56 -14.53
CA PHE A 525 11.74 21.38 -13.46
C PHE A 525 12.53 22.67 -13.30
N GLU A 526 11.94 23.78 -13.74
CA GLU A 526 12.37 25.14 -13.43
C GLU A 526 12.05 25.52 -11.97
N ASN A 527 12.78 26.51 -11.45
CA ASN A 527 12.44 27.13 -10.17
C ASN A 527 11.01 27.69 -10.20
N GLY A 528 10.16 27.27 -9.26
CA GLY A 528 8.76 27.67 -9.20
C GLY A 528 7.82 26.86 -10.11
N GLN A 529 8.31 25.86 -10.85
CA GLN A 529 7.48 24.99 -11.68
C GLN A 529 6.72 23.95 -10.85
N SER A 530 5.59 23.50 -11.38
CA SER A 530 4.79 22.42 -10.81
C SER A 530 4.38 21.41 -11.87
N TRP A 531 4.35 20.13 -11.51
CA TRP A 531 3.83 19.04 -12.35
C TRP A 531 2.91 18.15 -11.53
N GLY A 532 1.91 17.53 -12.16
CA GLY A 532 1.00 16.63 -11.46
C GLY A 532 -0.26 16.27 -12.21
N TRP A 533 -1.19 15.63 -11.51
CA TRP A 533 -2.39 15.02 -12.08
C TRP A 533 -3.67 15.65 -11.55
N LYS A 534 -4.75 15.48 -12.31
CA LYS A 534 -6.11 15.83 -11.92
C LYS A 534 -6.98 14.59 -12.01
N SER A 535 -7.56 14.17 -10.89
CA SER A 535 -8.42 13.00 -10.86
C SER A 535 -9.80 13.31 -10.28
N SER A 536 -10.83 12.71 -10.87
CA SER A 536 -12.18 12.72 -10.31
C SER A 536 -12.35 11.70 -9.19
N THR A 537 -11.57 10.61 -9.17
CA THR A 537 -11.67 9.60 -8.11
C THR A 537 -11.08 10.08 -6.79
N LEU A 538 -10.06 10.94 -6.85
CA LEU A 538 -9.55 11.67 -5.68
C LEU A 538 -10.55 12.72 -5.15
N TYR A 539 -11.67 12.94 -5.85
CA TYR A 539 -12.69 13.92 -5.47
C TYR A 539 -14.10 13.31 -5.56
N ASN A 540 -14.45 12.44 -4.62
CA ASN A 540 -15.82 11.92 -4.51
C ASN A 540 -16.66 12.79 -3.55
N GLN A 541 -17.57 13.63 -4.07
CA GLN A 541 -18.39 14.54 -3.25
C GLN A 541 -19.27 13.84 -2.21
N ASN A 542 -19.63 12.57 -2.45
CA ASN A 542 -20.50 11.82 -1.55
C ASN A 542 -19.72 11.07 -0.45
N GLU A 543 -18.39 10.97 -0.58
CA GLU A 543 -17.48 10.20 0.27
C GLU A 543 -16.20 10.99 0.55
N LEU A 544 -16.30 12.33 0.60
CA LEU A 544 -15.11 13.16 0.77
C LEU A 544 -14.58 12.92 2.20
N SER A 545 -13.47 12.20 2.29
CA SER A 545 -12.79 11.99 3.56
C SER A 545 -12.35 13.33 4.14
N ARG A 546 -12.33 13.41 5.48
CA ARG A 546 -11.83 14.60 6.18
C ARG A 546 -10.37 14.89 5.86
N SER A 547 -9.62 13.88 5.45
CA SER A 547 -8.24 14.03 5.00
C SER A 547 -7.87 13.12 3.84
N ILE A 548 -6.82 13.47 3.13
CA ILE A 548 -6.25 12.69 2.03
C ILE A 548 -4.74 12.65 2.21
N LYS A 549 -4.21 11.45 2.06
CA LYS A 549 -2.80 11.13 2.25
C LYS A 549 -2.15 10.90 0.89
N PHE A 550 -0.93 11.39 0.74
CA PHE A 550 -0.09 11.15 -0.42
C PHE A 550 1.31 10.74 0.02
N VAL A 551 1.89 9.77 -0.69
CA VAL A 551 3.32 9.44 -0.60
C VAL A 551 3.98 9.85 -1.91
N ILE A 552 5.07 10.60 -1.81
CA ILE A 552 5.82 11.10 -2.96
C ILE A 552 7.15 10.38 -3.01
N VAL A 553 7.49 9.85 -4.18
CA VAL A 553 8.81 9.31 -4.51
C VAL A 553 9.42 10.24 -5.54
N LEU A 554 10.56 10.86 -5.24
CA LEU A 554 11.20 11.87 -6.07
C LEU A 554 12.67 11.48 -6.32
N GLY A 555 13.08 11.47 -7.58
CA GLY A 555 14.48 11.22 -7.95
C GLY A 555 15.01 12.20 -9.00
N LEU A 556 16.33 12.41 -9.00
CA LEU A 556 17.04 13.20 -10.01
C LEU A 556 17.65 12.29 -11.09
N VAL A 557 17.83 12.85 -12.29
CA VAL A 557 18.38 12.15 -13.47
C VAL A 557 19.61 12.81 -14.06
#